data_AF-A0A355GE37-F1
#
_entry.id   AF-A0A355GE37-F1
#
_cell.length_a   1.000
_cell.length_b   1.000
_cell.length_c   1.000
_cell.angle_alpha   90.00
_cell.angle_beta   90.00
_cell.angle_gamma   90.00
#
_symmetry.space_group_name_H-M   'P 1'
#
loop_
_entity.id
_entity.type
_entity.pdbx_description
1 polymer ?
#
loop_
_entity_poly.entity_id
_entity_poly.type
_entity_poly.pdbx_seq_one_letter_code
_entity_poly.pdbx_strand_id
1 'polypeptide(L)'
;MSEFGLIAYGRSGNWELMVDKLLEEPETLGLQIESSLIALQLEISNLNLLKDWQNYWNNIESEGRVENRSFQIGRLEKLPVIINYDTEYSDRLFIVVNETANGRLGVTVAGEDYHQLRNALLEAISDLEAS
;
A
#
# COMPACT_ATOMS: atom_id res chain seq x y z
N MET A 1 -6.44 -23.00 17.77
CA MET A 1 -5.67 -22.38 18.87
C MET A 1 -5.11 -21.09 18.30
N SER A 2 -5.41 -19.95 18.96
CA SER A 2 -5.16 -18.55 18.59
C SER A 2 -5.50 -18.15 17.15
N GLU A 3 -6.77 -17.78 16.93
CA GLU A 3 -7.29 -17.18 15.68
C GLU A 3 -6.94 -15.67 15.63
N PHE A 4 -5.66 -15.39 15.83
CA PHE A 4 -5.02 -14.08 15.82
C PHE A 4 -3.78 -14.25 14.95
N GLY A 5 -3.68 -13.51 13.84
CA GLY A 5 -2.61 -13.79 12.91
C GLY A 5 -2.66 -12.93 11.69
N LEU A 6 -1.45 -12.59 11.23
CA LEU A 6 -1.13 -12.21 9.87
C LEU A 6 -2.03 -12.95 8.87
N ILE A 7 -2.76 -12.17 8.07
CA ILE A 7 -3.69 -12.62 7.02
C ILE A 7 -2.95 -12.77 5.70
N ALA A 8 -2.02 -11.85 5.43
CA ALA A 8 -1.27 -11.84 4.19
C ALA A 8 0.10 -11.19 4.42
N TYR A 9 1.12 -11.73 3.77
CA TYR A 9 2.48 -11.21 3.81
C TYR A 9 3.13 -11.20 2.43
N GLY A 10 3.87 -10.14 2.14
CA GLY A 10 4.72 -10.10 0.98
C GLY A 10 5.98 -9.28 1.21
N ARG A 11 7.08 -9.70 0.59
CA ARG A 11 8.38 -9.09 0.77
C ARG A 11 9.21 -9.11 -0.50
N SER A 12 9.72 -7.95 -0.87
CA SER A 12 10.70 -7.86 -1.95
C SER A 12 11.78 -6.85 -1.60
N GLY A 13 13.03 -7.32 -1.61
CA GLY A 13 14.18 -6.52 -1.18
C GLY A 13 14.00 -6.01 0.25
N ASN A 14 13.97 -4.68 0.39
CA ASN A 14 13.79 -4.00 1.68
C ASN A 14 12.34 -3.64 1.99
N TRP A 15 11.38 -3.99 1.12
CA TRP A 15 9.97 -3.68 1.32
C TRP A 15 9.21 -4.88 1.85
N GLU A 16 8.41 -4.65 2.90
CA GLU A 16 7.54 -5.64 3.52
C GLU A 16 6.11 -5.08 3.62
N LEU A 17 5.13 -5.90 3.24
CA LEU A 17 3.71 -5.63 3.38
C LEU A 17 3.07 -6.73 4.23
N MET A 18 2.36 -6.33 5.28
CA MET A 18 1.66 -7.25 6.18
C MET A 18 0.21 -6.80 6.33
N VAL A 19 -0.72 -7.74 6.27
CA VAL A 19 -2.13 -7.49 6.62
C VAL A 19 -2.48 -8.33 7.84
N ASP A 20 -3.10 -7.71 8.84
CA ASP A 20 -3.47 -8.37 10.09
C ASP A 20 -4.90 -8.02 10.52
N LYS A 21 -5.48 -8.86 11.38
CA LYS A 21 -6.72 -8.53 12.08
C LYS A 21 -6.38 -7.77 13.36
N LEU A 22 -6.94 -6.57 13.53
CA LEU A 22 -6.73 -5.80 14.76
C LEU A 22 -7.47 -6.45 15.93
N LEU A 23 -6.80 -6.53 17.09
CA LEU A 23 -7.31 -7.21 18.29
C LEU A 23 -8.48 -6.47 18.93
N GLU A 24 -8.46 -5.15 18.88
CA GLU A 24 -9.44 -4.29 19.57
C GLU A 24 -10.70 -4.06 18.73
N GLU A 25 -10.57 -4.21 17.41
CA GLU A 25 -11.66 -4.01 16.44
C GLU A 25 -11.61 -5.12 15.38
N PRO A 26 -12.28 -6.26 15.59
CA PRO A 26 -12.19 -7.43 14.70
C PRO A 26 -12.70 -7.19 13.27
N GLU A 27 -13.45 -6.11 13.06
CA GLU A 27 -13.92 -5.67 11.74
C GLU A 27 -12.92 -4.73 11.04
N THR A 28 -11.89 -4.26 11.75
CA THR A 28 -10.86 -3.36 11.24
C THR A 28 -9.59 -4.17 10.93
N LEU A 29 -9.07 -3.99 9.72
CA LEU A 29 -7.86 -4.66 9.25
C LEU A 29 -6.68 -3.68 9.33
N GLY A 30 -5.55 -4.17 9.80
CA GLY A 30 -4.26 -3.48 9.74
C GLY A 30 -3.56 -3.79 8.43
N LEU A 31 -3.01 -2.75 7.78
CA LEU A 31 -2.03 -2.87 6.72
C LEU A 31 -0.74 -2.19 7.19
N GLN A 32 0.33 -2.96 7.31
CA GLN A 32 1.66 -2.43 7.57
C GLN A 32 2.47 -2.41 6.28
N ILE A 33 3.16 -1.30 6.03
CA ILE A 33 4.06 -1.08 4.90
C ILE A 33 5.39 -0.61 5.47
N GLU A 34 6.42 -1.44 5.35
CA GLU A 34 7.72 -1.19 5.95
C GLU A 34 8.83 -1.22 4.91
N SER A 35 9.79 -0.32 5.09
CA SER A 35 11.10 -0.35 4.45
C SER A 35 12.13 0.37 5.31
N SER A 36 13.38 0.42 4.84
CA SER A 36 14.42 1.23 5.47
C SER A 36 14.12 2.74 5.46
N LEU A 37 13.16 3.19 4.65
CA LEU A 37 12.83 4.60 4.47
C LEU A 37 11.56 5.02 5.21
N ILE A 38 10.64 4.09 5.43
CA ILE A 38 9.33 4.38 5.98
C ILE A 38 8.74 3.15 6.68
N ALA A 39 8.04 3.37 7.79
CA ALA A 39 7.15 2.39 8.39
C ALA A 39 5.78 3.06 8.56
N LEU A 40 4.75 2.49 7.91
CA LEU A 40 3.37 2.92 8.01
C LEU A 40 2.51 1.79 8.52
N GLN A 41 1.64 2.08 9.47
CA GLN A 41 0.57 1.20 9.90
C GLN A 41 -0.76 1.89 9.60
N LEU A 42 -1.56 1.27 8.75
CA LEU A 42 -2.77 1.84 8.18
C LEU A 42 -3.99 0.98 8.55
N GLU A 43 -5.11 1.62 8.76
CA GLU A 43 -6.42 0.96 8.77
C GLU A 43 -6.93 0.80 7.33
N ILE A 44 -7.39 -0.41 7.01
CA ILE A 44 -8.03 -0.71 5.73
C ILE A 44 -9.43 -1.28 5.95
N SER A 45 -10.35 -0.97 5.04
CA SER A 45 -11.76 -1.31 5.19
C SER A 45 -12.11 -2.73 4.71
N ASN A 46 -11.28 -3.35 3.87
CA ASN A 46 -11.44 -4.72 3.40
C ASN A 46 -10.17 -5.21 2.68
N LEU A 47 -10.08 -6.53 2.49
CA LEU A 47 -8.95 -7.21 1.84
C LEU A 47 -8.87 -6.99 0.32
N ASN A 48 -9.98 -6.63 -0.34
CA ASN A 48 -9.96 -6.37 -1.79
C ASN A 48 -9.13 -5.13 -2.14
N LEU A 49 -8.82 -4.28 -1.16
CA LEU A 49 -7.95 -3.13 -1.34
C LEU A 49 -6.60 -3.48 -1.98
N LEU A 50 -5.99 -4.63 -1.63
CA LEU A 50 -4.72 -5.04 -2.25
C LEU A 50 -4.88 -5.33 -3.75
N LYS A 51 -6.00 -5.98 -4.13
CA LYS A 51 -6.32 -6.25 -5.54
C LYS A 51 -6.64 -4.96 -6.30
N ASP A 52 -7.36 -4.04 -5.67
CA ASP A 52 -7.63 -2.72 -6.24
C ASP A 52 -6.34 -1.92 -6.43
N TRP A 53 -5.39 -2.04 -5.50
CA TRP A 53 -4.07 -1.43 -5.63
C TRP A 53 -3.28 -2.04 -6.79
N GLN A 54 -3.27 -3.37 -6.92
CA GLN A 54 -2.66 -4.04 -8.07
C GLN A 54 -3.28 -3.57 -9.40
N ASN A 55 -4.61 -3.48 -9.46
CA ASN A 55 -5.31 -3.00 -10.65
C ASN A 55 -4.95 -1.56 -10.99
N TYR A 56 -4.89 -0.68 -9.99
CA TYR A 56 -4.39 0.69 -10.16
C TYR A 56 -2.98 0.70 -10.77
N TRP A 57 -2.08 -0.14 -10.26
CA TRP A 57 -0.71 -0.26 -10.78
C TRP A 57 -0.66 -0.76 -12.24
N ASN A 58 -1.46 -1.77 -12.57
CA ASN A 58 -1.54 -2.29 -13.95
C ASN A 58 -2.11 -1.26 -14.93
N ASN A 59 -3.10 -0.47 -14.51
CA ASN A 59 -3.68 0.59 -15.34
C ASN A 59 -2.65 1.70 -15.61
N ILE A 60 -1.82 2.03 -14.62
CA ILE A 60 -0.70 2.97 -14.80
C ILE A 60 0.27 2.49 -15.88
N GLU A 61 0.69 1.23 -15.80
CA GLU A 61 1.69 0.65 -16.71
C GLU A 61 1.16 0.46 -18.15
N SER A 62 -0.15 0.26 -18.32
CA SER A 62 -0.76 -0.05 -19.62
C SER A 62 -1.26 1.17 -20.39
N GLU A 63 -1.85 2.16 -19.73
CA GLU A 63 -2.61 3.20 -20.44
C GLU A 63 -1.79 4.45 -20.79
N GLY A 64 -0.61 4.65 -20.18
CA GLY A 64 0.27 5.81 -20.43
C GLY A 64 -0.36 7.20 -20.14
N ARG A 65 -1.66 7.25 -19.84
CA ARG A 65 -2.46 8.43 -19.47
C ARG A 65 -3.50 8.00 -18.44
N VAL A 66 -3.12 8.08 -17.18
CA VAL A 66 -4.02 7.71 -16.08
C VAL A 66 -4.91 8.91 -15.75
N GLU A 67 -6.21 8.77 -15.95
CA GLU A 67 -7.21 9.78 -15.55
C GLU A 67 -7.22 9.99 -14.03
N ASN A 68 -7.02 8.91 -13.27
CA ASN A 68 -6.90 8.97 -11.81
C ASN A 68 -5.49 8.64 -11.35
N ARG A 69 -4.68 9.67 -11.09
CA ARG A 69 -3.28 9.52 -10.65
C ARG A 69 -3.15 9.15 -9.19
N SER A 70 -4.26 9.05 -8.45
CA SER A 70 -4.27 8.89 -7.00
C SER A 70 -5.07 7.66 -6.60
N PHE A 71 -4.52 6.88 -5.67
CA PHE A 71 -5.17 5.72 -5.10
C PHE A 71 -5.03 5.72 -3.58
N GLN A 72 -6.15 5.61 -2.85
CA GLN A 72 -6.11 5.57 -1.38
C GLN A 72 -5.79 4.13 -0.93
N ILE A 73 -4.72 3.95 -0.17
CA ILE A 73 -4.25 2.64 0.33
C ILE A 73 -4.58 2.39 1.80
N GLY A 74 -5.36 3.27 2.43
CA GLY A 74 -5.78 3.11 3.81
C GLY A 74 -5.93 4.45 4.52
N ARG A 75 -5.96 4.40 5.85
CA ARG A 75 -5.97 5.58 6.71
C ARG A 75 -4.97 5.43 7.84
N LEU A 76 -4.32 6.52 8.21
CA LEU A 76 -3.59 6.64 9.47
C LEU A 76 -4.44 7.50 10.39
N GLU A 77 -5.02 6.90 11.42
CA GLU A 77 -6.09 7.51 12.22
C GLU A 77 -7.24 8.01 11.31
N LYS A 78 -7.43 9.33 11.20
CA LYS A 78 -8.47 9.95 10.36
C LYS A 78 -7.96 10.42 8.99
N LEU A 79 -6.66 10.27 8.73
CA LEU A 79 -6.00 10.84 7.57
C LEU A 79 -5.90 9.81 6.45
N PRO A 80 -6.37 10.10 5.23
CA PRO A 80 -6.20 9.18 4.12
C PRO A 80 -4.72 9.10 3.74
N VAL A 81 -4.27 7.86 3.49
CA VAL A 81 -2.96 7.60 2.90
C VAL A 81 -3.14 7.26 1.44
N ILE A 82 -2.47 8.02 0.58
CA ILE A 82 -2.70 8.03 -0.87
C ILE A 82 -1.38 7.77 -1.58
N ILE A 83 -1.42 6.89 -2.58
CA ILE A 83 -0.38 6.74 -3.59
C ILE A 83 -0.71 7.68 -4.75
N ASN A 84 0.24 8.54 -5.09
CA ASN A 84 0.19 9.37 -6.27
C ASN A 84 1.26 8.92 -7.25
N TYR A 85 0.86 8.47 -8.43
CA TYR A 85 1.80 8.12 -9.48
C TYR A 85 2.36 9.36 -10.17
N ASP A 86 3.65 9.31 -10.49
CA ASP A 86 4.33 10.37 -11.23
C ASP A 86 4.22 10.14 -12.73
N THR A 87 3.61 11.09 -13.45
CA THR A 87 3.49 10.99 -14.91
C THR A 87 4.76 11.36 -15.66
N GLU A 88 5.75 11.96 -15.00
CA GLU A 88 7.02 12.32 -15.62
C GLU A 88 8.02 11.16 -15.60
N TYR A 89 7.88 10.21 -14.67
CA TYR A 89 8.83 9.11 -14.45
C TYR A 89 8.07 7.81 -14.25
N SER A 90 8.30 6.83 -15.14
CA SER A 90 7.53 5.59 -15.20
C SER A 90 7.66 4.67 -13.98
N ASP A 91 8.72 4.87 -13.21
CA ASP A 91 9.15 4.08 -12.08
C ASP A 91 9.11 4.89 -10.78
N ARG A 92 8.22 5.88 -10.69
CA ARG A 92 8.12 6.76 -9.52
C ARG A 92 6.69 6.97 -9.04
N LEU A 93 6.51 6.89 -7.73
CA LEU A 93 5.28 7.26 -7.05
C LEU A 93 5.57 7.98 -5.73
N PHE A 94 4.52 8.57 -5.15
CA PHE A 94 4.58 9.23 -3.86
C PHE A 94 3.56 8.60 -2.92
N ILE A 95 4.00 8.12 -1.76
CA ILE A 95 3.11 7.76 -0.67
C ILE A 95 2.88 9.01 0.17
N VAL A 96 1.62 9.37 0.39
CA VAL A 96 1.24 10.65 0.99
C VAL A 96 0.27 10.42 2.13
N VAL A 97 0.66 10.86 3.33
CA VAL A 97 -0.27 11.00 4.45
C VAL A 97 -0.82 12.42 4.41
N ASN A 98 -2.12 12.57 4.24
CA ASN A 98 -2.72 13.86 3.95
C ASN A 98 -3.35 14.48 5.21
N GLU A 99 -2.90 15.67 5.59
CA GLU A 99 -3.73 16.61 6.36
C GLU A 99 -3.65 18.01 5.72
N THR A 100 -4.79 18.70 5.72
CA THR A 100 -5.06 20.02 5.12
C THR A 100 -3.91 21.03 5.21
N ALA A 101 -3.70 21.83 4.15
CA ALA A 101 -3.03 23.15 4.03
C ALA A 101 -1.67 23.44 4.71
N ASN A 102 -1.28 22.71 5.76
CA ASN A 102 -0.21 23.07 6.70
C ASN A 102 0.87 21.98 6.83
N GLY A 103 0.71 20.80 6.22
CA GLY A 103 1.75 19.78 6.22
C GLY A 103 1.35 18.52 5.45
N ARG A 104 2.19 18.13 4.48
CA ARG A 104 2.08 16.87 3.75
C ARG A 104 3.30 16.03 4.11
N LEU A 105 3.11 14.90 4.79
CA LEU A 105 4.15 13.87 4.82
C LEU A 105 4.09 13.14 3.48
N GLY A 106 5.17 13.20 2.73
CA GLY A 106 5.29 12.55 1.43
C GLY A 106 6.60 11.79 1.35
N VAL A 107 6.54 10.51 1.00
CA VAL A 107 7.73 9.72 0.68
C VAL A 107 7.72 9.41 -0.80
N THR A 108 8.84 9.72 -1.45
CA THR A 108 9.07 9.39 -2.85
C THR A 108 9.62 7.96 -2.92
N VAL A 109 8.97 7.13 -3.72
CA VAL A 109 9.40 5.75 -4.02
C VAL A 109 9.75 5.72 -5.50
N ALA A 110 11.00 5.41 -5.84
CA ALA A 110 11.49 5.49 -7.22
C ALA A 110 12.46 4.35 -7.57
N GLY A 111 12.55 4.02 -8.85
CA GLY A 111 13.52 3.05 -9.37
C GLY A 111 13.33 1.66 -8.75
N GLU A 112 14.39 1.13 -8.16
CA GLU A 112 14.37 -0.21 -7.55
C GLU A 112 13.33 -0.33 -6.42
N ASP A 113 13.19 0.71 -5.58
CA ASP A 113 12.19 0.71 -4.50
C ASP A 113 10.75 0.64 -5.04
N TYR A 114 10.50 1.23 -6.21
CA TYR A 114 9.19 1.15 -6.87
C TYR A 114 8.86 -0.29 -7.28
N HIS A 115 9.83 -0.98 -7.91
CA HIS A 115 9.66 -2.37 -8.31
C HIS A 115 9.57 -3.31 -7.12
N GLN A 116 10.34 -3.05 -6.06
CA GLN A 116 10.31 -3.83 -4.83
C GLN A 116 8.98 -3.69 -4.09
N LEU A 117 8.46 -2.48 -3.93
CA LEU A 117 7.14 -2.25 -3.35
C LEU A 117 6.04 -2.99 -4.16
N ARG A 118 6.08 -2.90 -5.48
CA ARG A 118 5.14 -3.62 -6.37
C ARG A 118 5.21 -5.12 -6.17
N ASN A 119 6.41 -5.70 -6.11
CA ASN A 119 6.59 -7.13 -5.94
C ASN A 119 6.16 -7.62 -4.55
N ALA A 120 6.43 -6.85 -3.50
CA ALA A 120 5.94 -7.14 -2.15
C ALA A 120 4.40 -7.14 -2.10
N LEU A 121 3.73 -6.21 -2.80
CA LEU A 121 2.28 -6.23 -2.96
C LEU A 121 1.79 -7.51 -3.68
N LEU A 122 2.45 -7.90 -4.77
CA LEU A 122 2.07 -9.11 -5.52
C LEU A 122 2.22 -10.39 -4.69
N GLU A 123 3.28 -10.47 -3.88
CA GLU A 123 3.48 -11.61 -2.98
C GLU A 123 2.41 -11.63 -1.88
N ALA A 124 2.07 -10.49 -1.28
CA ALA A 124 0.99 -10.40 -0.29
C ALA A 124 -0.37 -10.83 -0.87
N ILE A 125 -0.67 -10.46 -2.13
CA ILE A 125 -1.88 -10.93 -2.81
C ILE A 125 -1.83 -12.43 -3.04
N SER A 126 -0.69 -12.97 -3.47
CA SER A 126 -0.53 -14.41 -3.69
C SER A 126 -0.70 -15.21 -2.40
N ASP A 127 -0.18 -14.71 -1.28
CA ASP A 127 -0.30 -15.33 0.04
C ASP A 127 -1.76 -15.32 0.53
N LEU A 128 -2.45 -14.18 0.33
CA LEU A 128 -3.87 -14.04 0.64
C LEU A 128 -4.74 -15.04 -0.15
N GLU A 129 -4.40 -15.31 -1.41
CA GLU A 129 -5.14 -16.25 -2.26
C GLU A 129 -4.85 -17.73 -1.94
N ALA A 130 -3.75 -18.00 -1.23
CA ALA A 130 -3.36 -19.34 -0.80
C ALA A 130 -3.95 -19.74 0.58
N SER A 131 -4.49 -18.77 1.32
CA SER A 131 -5.03 -18.92 2.68
C SER A 131 -6.52 -19.28 2.70
#